data_AF-A0A950Z0M8-F1
#
_entry.id   AF-A0A950Z0M8-F1
#
_cell.length_a   1.000
_cell.length_b   1.000
_cell.length_c   1.000
_cell.angle_alpha   90.00
_cell.angle_beta   90.00
_cell.angle_gamma   90.00
#
_symmetry.space_group_name_H-M   'P 1'
#
loop_
_entity.id
_entity.type
_entity.pdbx_description
1 polymer ?
#
loop_
_entity_poly.entity_id
_entity_poly.type
_entity_poly.pdbx_seq_one_letter_code
_entity_poly.pdbx_strand_id
1 'polypeptide(L)'
;ELVKKFESWRDKARAEITKASDADLGKIWKMDWSGQTIIEMPRHAVIRSMVMNHMIHHRGQLTVYLRLLGARVPGVYGPSADEMPAQ
;
A
#
# COMPACT_ATOMS: atom_id res chain seq x y z
N GLU A 1 -12.69 9.53 12.01
CA GLU A 1 -12.16 8.22 12.44
C GLU A 1 -11.14 7.59 11.47
N LEU A 2 -11.54 6.94 10.36
CA LEU A 2 -10.64 6.09 9.56
C LEU A 2 -9.45 6.82 8.91
N VAL A 3 -9.69 8.00 8.32
CA VAL A 3 -8.61 8.80 7.67
C VAL A 3 -7.55 9.20 8.69
N LYS A 4 -7.96 9.68 9.87
CA LYS A 4 -7.03 10.02 10.96
C LYS A 4 -6.19 8.80 11.40
N LYS A 5 -6.82 7.62 11.47
CA LYS A 5 -6.12 6.37 11.81
C LYS A 5 -5.07 6.03 10.75
N PHE A 6 -5.46 6.10 9.47
CA PHE A 6 -4.56 5.89 8.34
C PHE A 6 -3.36 6.85 8.37
N GLU A 7 -3.59 8.14 8.58
CA GLU A 7 -2.53 9.15 8.70
C GLU A 7 -1.58 8.85 9.86
N SER A 8 -2.12 8.50 11.03
CA SER A 8 -1.29 8.15 12.19
C SER A 8 -0.40 6.93 11.93
N TRP A 9 -0.90 5.94 11.20
CA TRP A 9 -0.14 4.73 10.85
C TRP A 9 0.87 5.00 9.73
N ARG A 10 0.50 5.80 8.73
CA ARG A 10 1.41 6.27 7.67
C ARG A 10 2.62 6.98 8.28
N ASP A 11 2.39 7.89 9.21
CA ASP A 11 3.45 8.71 9.79
C ASP A 11 4.39 7.87 10.66
N LYS A 12 3.84 6.95 11.47
CA LYS A 12 4.63 5.95 12.22
C LYS A 12 5.44 5.05 11.29
N ALA A 13 4.81 4.48 10.26
CA ALA A 13 5.48 3.60 9.31
C ALA A 13 6.63 4.33 8.59
N ARG A 14 6.41 5.55 8.13
CA ARG A 14 7.46 6.37 7.51
C ARG A 14 8.61 6.63 8.49
N ALA A 15 8.31 7.03 9.73
CA ALA A 15 9.34 7.29 10.72
C ALA A 15 10.21 6.05 11.02
N GLU A 16 9.60 4.87 11.16
CA GLU A 16 10.33 3.64 11.45
C GLU A 16 11.12 3.11 10.23
N ILE A 17 10.55 3.19 9.02
CA ILE A 17 11.26 2.82 7.79
C ILE A 17 12.48 3.72 7.56
N THR A 18 12.36 5.03 7.82
CA THR A 18 13.49 5.98 7.66
C THR A 18 14.61 5.73 8.65
N LYS A 19 14.32 5.19 9.84
CA LYS A 19 15.34 4.84 10.85
C LYS A 19 16.01 3.49 10.59
N ALA A 20 15.38 2.61 9.80
CA ALA A 20 15.87 1.27 9.57
C ALA A 20 17.17 1.29 8.76
N SER A 21 18.18 0.54 9.22
CA SER A 21 19.41 0.33 8.46
C SER A 21 19.21 -0.73 7.36
N ASP A 22 20.13 -0.80 6.40
CA ASP A 22 20.14 -1.88 5.40
C ASP A 22 20.26 -3.26 6.05
N ALA A 23 21.01 -3.36 7.16
CA ALA A 23 21.10 -4.59 7.94
C ALA A 23 19.75 -4.97 8.57
N ASP A 24 18.98 -4.00 9.05
CA ASP A 24 17.63 -4.26 9.56
C ASP A 24 16.68 -4.71 8.45
N LEU A 25 16.78 -4.09 7.28
CA LEU A 25 15.96 -4.41 6.12
C LEU A 25 16.35 -5.74 5.46
N GLY A 26 17.60 -6.19 5.62
CA GLY A 26 18.11 -7.48 5.17
C GLY A 26 17.71 -8.66 6.05
N LYS A 27 17.20 -8.42 7.28
CA LYS A 27 16.72 -9.50 8.17
C LYS A 27 15.56 -10.26 7.51
N ILE A 28 15.59 -11.58 7.64
CA ILE A 28 14.50 -12.43 7.17
C ILE A 28 13.26 -12.21 8.04
N TRP A 29 12.13 -12.05 7.38
CA TRP A 29 10.81 -11.99 7.98
C TRP A 29 9.99 -13.18 7.50
N LYS A 30 9.24 -13.79 8.42
CA LYS A 30 8.40 -14.95 8.16
C LYS A 30 6.94 -14.65 8.44
N MET A 31 6.05 -15.19 7.60
CA MET A 31 4.63 -15.30 7.90
C MET A 31 4.27 -16.79 7.95
N ASP A 32 3.71 -17.21 9.07
CA ASP A 32 3.13 -18.53 9.22
C ASP A 32 1.61 -18.45 9.12
N TRP A 33 1.03 -19.40 8.39
CA TRP A 33 -0.41 -19.56 8.27
C TRP A 33 -0.76 -21.04 8.47
N SER A 34 -1.66 -21.32 9.40
CA SER A 34 -2.08 -22.69 9.75
C SER A 34 -0.89 -23.64 10.03
N GLY A 35 0.15 -23.15 10.70
CA GLY A 35 1.33 -23.95 11.05
C GLY A 35 2.34 -24.16 9.91
N GLN A 36 2.15 -23.52 8.75
CA GLN A 36 3.09 -23.55 7.63
C GLN A 36 3.64 -22.16 7.34
N THR A 37 4.96 -22.05 7.14
CA THR A 37 5.58 -20.81 6.66
C THR A 37 5.19 -20.60 5.20
N ILE A 38 4.43 -19.54 4.94
CA ILE A 38 3.94 -19.19 3.59
C ILE A 38 4.78 -18.10 2.94
N ILE A 39 5.48 -17.30 3.74
CA ILE A 39 6.40 -16.26 3.28
C ILE A 39 7.66 -16.34 4.11
N GLU A 40 8.81 -16.37 3.46
CA GLU A 40 10.12 -16.25 4.08
C GLU A 40 11.04 -15.46 3.15
N MET A 41 11.26 -14.18 3.44
CA MET A 41 12.09 -13.31 2.62
C MET A 41 12.64 -12.12 3.43
N PRO A 42 13.67 -11.41 2.95
CA PRO A 42 14.15 -10.19 3.59
C PRO A 42 13.04 -9.15 3.77
N ARG A 43 13.08 -8.39 4.87
CA ARG A 43 12.05 -7.36 5.17
C ARG A 43 11.85 -6.36 4.03
N HIS A 44 12.92 -5.92 3.37
CA HIS A 44 12.78 -5.01 2.21
C HIS A 44 11.95 -5.62 1.08
N ALA A 45 12.10 -6.92 0.83
CA ALA A 45 11.35 -7.64 -0.21
C ALA A 45 9.86 -7.74 0.18
N VAL A 46 9.55 -8.03 1.44
CA VAL A 46 8.16 -8.02 1.94
C VAL A 46 7.52 -6.64 1.76
N ILE A 47 8.20 -5.59 2.22
CA ILE A 47 7.68 -4.22 2.16
C ILE A 47 7.41 -3.83 0.70
N ARG A 48 8.38 -4.03 -0.19
CA ARG A 48 8.27 -3.64 -1.59
C ARG A 48 7.24 -4.46 -2.37
N SER A 49 7.27 -5.78 -2.23
CA SER A 49 6.55 -6.69 -3.12
C SER A 49 5.20 -7.14 -2.57
N MET A 50 5.02 -7.15 -1.26
CA MET A 50 3.74 -7.53 -0.64
C MET A 50 2.98 -6.31 -0.17
N VAL A 51 3.56 -5.53 0.75
CA VAL A 51 2.84 -4.44 1.41
C VAL A 51 2.45 -3.36 0.41
N MET A 52 3.40 -2.87 -0.40
CA MET A 52 3.12 -1.82 -1.38
C MET A 52 2.18 -2.30 -2.50
N ASN A 53 2.38 -3.52 -3.03
CA ASN A 53 1.49 -4.06 -4.06
C ASN A 53 0.07 -4.27 -3.53
N HIS A 54 -0.09 -4.69 -2.28
CA HIS A 54 -1.40 -4.83 -1.65
C HIS A 54 -2.10 -3.48 -1.48
N MET A 55 -1.39 -2.43 -1.06
CA MET A 55 -1.94 -1.07 -1.02
C MET A 55 -2.34 -0.56 -2.41
N ILE A 56 -1.52 -0.81 -3.44
CA ILE A 56 -1.83 -0.44 -4.83
C ILE A 56 -3.09 -1.19 -5.33
N HIS A 57 -3.20 -2.48 -5.04
CA HIS A 57 -4.36 -3.30 -5.37
C HIS A 57 -5.64 -2.74 -4.75
N HIS A 58 -5.64 -2.48 -3.44
CA HIS A 58 -6.80 -1.93 -2.75
C HIS A 58 -7.11 -0.48 -3.13
N ARG A 59 -6.11 0.33 -3.49
CA ARG A 59 -6.35 1.65 -4.10
C ARG A 59 -7.15 1.52 -5.39
N GLY A 60 -6.84 0.54 -6.23
CA GLY A 60 -7.61 0.25 -7.45
C GLY A 60 -9.04 -0.19 -7.16
N GLN A 61 -9.26 -1.00 -6.11
CA GLN A 61 -10.64 -1.34 -5.69
C GLN A 61 -11.42 -0.10 -5.24
N LEU A 62 -10.78 0.82 -4.51
CA LEU A 62 -11.43 2.05 -4.06
C LEU A 62 -11.83 2.95 -5.25
N THR A 63 -11.04 3.01 -6.33
CA THR A 63 -11.42 3.80 -7.51
C THR A 63 -12.67 3.24 -8.21
N VAL A 64 -12.86 1.91 -8.21
CA VAL A 64 -14.10 1.28 -8.70
C VAL A 64 -15.30 1.71 -7.86
N TYR A 65 -15.16 1.74 -6.53
CA TYR A 65 -16.25 2.21 -5.66
C TYR A 65 -16.59 3.69 -5.89
N LEU A 66 -15.59 4.56 -6.07
CA LEU A 66 -15.84 5.96 -6.43
C LEU A 66 -16.67 6.07 -7.71
N ARG A 67 -16.29 5.30 -8.75
CA ARG A 67 -17.03 5.26 -10.02
C ARG A 67 -18.47 4.79 -9.84
N LEU A 68 -18.70 3.71 -9.10
CA LEU A 68 -20.04 3.16 -8.85
C LEU A 68 -20.94 4.12 -8.06
N LEU A 69 -20.35 4.96 -7.21
CA LEU A 69 -21.06 5.97 -6.44
C LEU A 69 -21.25 7.30 -7.19
N GLY A 70 -20.83 7.39 -8.46
CA GLY A 70 -20.87 8.63 -9.25
C GLY A 70 -19.91 9.71 -8.76
N ALA A 71 -18.95 9.38 -7.90
CA ALA A 71 -17.93 10.29 -7.42
C ALA A 71 -16.78 10.42 -8.44
N ARG A 72 -16.10 11.58 -8.43
CA ARG A 72 -14.92 11.82 -9.26
C ARG A 72 -13.81 10.83 -8.90
N VAL A 73 -13.34 10.09 -9.89
CA VAL A 73 -12.19 9.17 -9.74
C VAL A 73 -10.91 9.98 -9.91
N PRO A 74 -9.99 9.99 -8.92
CA PRO A 74 -8.70 10.66 -9.08
C PRO A 74 -7.77 9.89 -10.01
N GLY A 75 -6.84 10.59 -10.66
CA GLY A 75 -5.74 9.99 -11.41
C GLY A 75 -4.83 9.13 -10.53
N VAL A 76 -4.23 8.09 -11.10
CA VAL A 76 -3.41 7.11 -10.36
C VAL A 76 -1.98 7.01 -10.91
N TYR A 77 -1.83 6.73 -12.20
CA TYR A 77 -0.55 6.72 -12.93
C TYR A 77 -0.57 7.69 -14.12
N GLY A 78 -1.49 8.64 -14.05
CA GLY A 78 -1.93 9.51 -15.13
C GLY A 78 -3.35 10.00 -14.83
N PRO A 79 -3.88 10.96 -15.59
CA PRO A 79 -5.21 11.49 -15.37
C PRO A 79 -6.26 10.39 -15.53
N SER A 80 -7.29 10.42 -14.69
CA SER A 80 -8.49 9.61 -14.93
C SER A 80 -9.33 10.24 -16.05
N ALA A 81 -10.35 9.52 -16.52
CA ALA A 81 -11.34 10.09 -17.46
C ALA A 81 -12.05 11.34 -16.88
N ASP A 82 -12.10 11.48 -15.55
CA ASP A 82 -12.75 12.61 -14.88
C ASP A 82 -11.80 13.82 -14.70
N GLU A 83 -10.54 13.68 -15.09
CA GLU A 83 -9.51 14.74 -15.04
C GLU A 83 -9.00 15.14 -16.43
N MET A 84 -9.34 14.37 -17.47
CA MET A 84 -9.05 14.76 -18.84
C MET A 84 -9.92 15.95 -19.26
N PRO A 85 -9.42 16.85 -20.13
CA PRO A 85 -10.26 17.85 -20.78
C PRO A 85 -11.40 17.16 -21.52
N ALA A 86 -12.60 17.77 -21.51
CA ALA A 86 -13.68 17.30 -22.36
C ALA A 86 -13.19 17.28 -23.83
N GLN A 87 -13.34 16.13 -24.48
CA GLN A 87 -13.16 16.00 -25.93
C GLN A 87 -14.34 16.61 -26.66
#